data_AF-A0A5M9ZI13-F1
#
_entry.id   AF-A0A5M9ZI13-F1
#
_cell.length_a   1.000
_cell.length_b   1.000
_cell.length_c   1.000
_cell.angle_alpha   90.00
_cell.angle_beta   90.00
_cell.angle_gamma   90.00
#
_symmetry.space_group_name_H-M   'P 1'
#
loop_
_entity.id
_entity.type
_entity.pdbx_description
1 polymer ?
#
loop_
_entity_poly.entity_id
_entity_poly.type
_entity_poly.pdbx_seq_one_letter_code
_entity_poly.pdbx_strand_id
1 'polypeptide(L)'
;MSCARFRGGDITERVGRIFGRPDHKQKGHHMTSQESSAETLSVLRAAAAGNATEPERGKRAGGLRIKGAGFESEIGEHWGESPREEVRRSPLADDAAKHRDDFAASLPGERLVIPAGAIRFRTNDVTYNFRASTPFAHLTGLGGDIEPGPVLVIDPVVREDGAVGHRDTLYVAPPIGHDDRRFYADAMHGEFWVGPAPTLADFETMTGIETRDIAELKEAVARNAGADGLRVRVFRGADPAVEALVDAVREESGLGGKTANLPLDLVLEEREDELRIIKTPAEIEQIRQAIRATERGFERVADIISLAPKVKRGERLIEGVFTGSCRMEGNDVSFETVVGSGRRSTFLHYMINNHPVSDGDVVVLDAGAESQYLYAADVTRTLPVNGHYSPAQRRVAQAVLDASNAAIAAANKPGARYRDLMAAAMASVAHSLEDMGILPVSAEESLKPDGQQHCRWLYHGTGHHLGLDCHDAQHARDEYYPDAELKPGMVFTMEPGLYFHDNDLLVPEEYRGIGVRLEDDLLVTDSGEVVILSDGVPRSTEGIEAWMAMHSPDRYIADLTGYDPSLAN
;
A
#
# COMPACT_ATOMS: atom_id res chain seq x y z
N MET A 1 -13.23 -6.19 -6.56
CA MET A 1 -12.87 -7.27 -7.52
C MET A 1 -13.27 -8.61 -6.90
N SER A 2 -14.22 -9.33 -7.49
CA SER A 2 -14.69 -10.62 -6.98
C SER A 2 -13.61 -11.69 -7.13
N CYS A 3 -13.00 -12.10 -6.01
CA CYS A 3 -12.07 -13.22 -5.96
C CYS A 3 -12.82 -14.53 -6.23
N ALA A 4 -12.69 -15.04 -7.46
CA ALA A 4 -13.27 -16.31 -7.88
C ALA A 4 -12.61 -17.46 -7.10
N ARG A 5 -13.37 -18.05 -6.19
CA ARG A 5 -13.06 -19.32 -5.51
C ARG A 5 -12.86 -20.42 -6.55
N PHE A 6 -11.63 -20.88 -6.75
CA PHE A 6 -11.38 -22.13 -7.44
C PHE A 6 -11.78 -23.31 -6.54
N ARG A 7 -12.94 -23.90 -6.82
CA ARG A 7 -13.28 -25.26 -6.38
C ARG A 7 -12.72 -26.24 -7.39
N GLY A 8 -11.97 -27.23 -6.89
CA GLY A 8 -11.43 -28.33 -7.68
C GLY A 8 -12.53 -29.10 -8.42
N GLY A 9 -12.25 -29.42 -9.67
CA GLY A 9 -13.13 -30.17 -10.56
C GLY A 9 -12.36 -30.62 -11.80
N ASP A 10 -12.17 -31.92 -11.87
CA ASP A 10 -11.53 -32.76 -12.87
C ASP A 10 -11.91 -32.41 -14.33
N ILE A 11 -10.93 -32.11 -15.19
CA ILE A 11 -11.13 -31.99 -16.65
C ILE A 11 -9.94 -32.61 -17.39
N THR A 12 -10.00 -33.93 -17.58
CA THR A 12 -9.45 -34.59 -18.77
C THR A 12 -10.61 -34.91 -19.70
N GLU A 13 -10.73 -34.18 -20.83
CA GLU A 13 -11.04 -34.73 -22.16
C GLU A 13 -11.50 -33.64 -23.15
N ARG A 14 -10.96 -33.74 -24.38
CA ARG A 14 -11.35 -33.04 -25.63
C ARG A 14 -10.96 -31.55 -25.66
N VAL A 15 -10.22 -31.05 -26.64
CA VAL A 15 -10.49 -31.15 -28.08
C VAL A 15 -9.18 -31.09 -28.86
N GLY A 16 -8.88 -32.17 -29.57
CA GLY A 16 -7.90 -32.16 -30.67
C GLY A 16 -8.61 -31.95 -32.00
N ARG A 17 -8.05 -31.05 -32.82
CA ARG A 17 -8.06 -30.96 -34.30
C ARG A 17 -8.31 -29.52 -34.72
N ILE A 18 -7.28 -28.87 -35.24
CA ILE A 18 -7.22 -28.25 -36.58
C ILE A 18 -5.72 -27.95 -36.82
N PHE A 19 -5.30 -28.09 -38.08
CA PHE A 19 -3.94 -27.99 -38.64
C PHE A 19 -3.12 -29.29 -38.67
N GLY A 20 -3.02 -29.81 -39.90
CA GLY A 20 -2.35 -31.05 -40.27
C GLY A 20 -0.83 -30.94 -40.33
N ARG A 21 -0.21 -32.12 -40.31
CA ARG A 21 1.23 -32.36 -40.40
C ARG A 21 1.82 -31.94 -41.75
N PRO A 22 3.15 -31.76 -41.80
CA PRO A 22 3.94 -32.75 -42.55
C PRO A 22 4.97 -33.47 -41.67
N ASP A 23 5.20 -34.72 -42.05
CA ASP A 23 6.12 -35.68 -41.45
C ASP A 23 7.57 -35.20 -41.43
N HIS A 24 8.22 -35.28 -40.27
CA HIS A 24 9.58 -35.83 -40.18
C HIS A 24 9.79 -36.52 -38.82
N LYS A 25 10.25 -37.77 -38.91
CA LYS A 25 10.53 -38.70 -37.82
C LYS A 25 11.27 -38.05 -36.64
N GLN A 26 10.64 -37.96 -35.48
CA GLN A 26 11.35 -37.88 -34.20
C GLN A 26 10.87 -38.98 -33.27
N LYS A 27 11.84 -39.74 -32.76
CA LYS A 27 11.68 -40.79 -31.76
C LYS A 27 10.99 -40.18 -30.53
N GLY A 28 9.91 -40.80 -30.07
CA GLY A 28 9.23 -40.38 -28.85
C GLY A 28 10.19 -40.36 -27.67
N HIS A 29 10.28 -39.20 -27.02
CA HIS A 29 10.58 -39.11 -25.59
C HIS A 29 9.27 -38.73 -24.92
N HIS A 30 8.61 -39.71 -24.31
CA HIS A 30 7.63 -39.43 -23.28
C HIS A 30 8.39 -38.78 -22.11
N MET A 31 8.14 -37.49 -21.85
CA MET A 31 8.44 -36.90 -20.56
C MET A 31 7.43 -37.44 -19.55
N THR A 32 7.76 -38.59 -18.96
CA THR A 32 7.19 -39.02 -17.68
C THR A 32 7.64 -38.03 -16.62
N SER A 33 6.70 -37.57 -15.79
CA SER A 33 6.98 -36.89 -14.52
C SER A 33 8.06 -37.68 -13.76
N GLN A 34 9.25 -37.13 -13.63
CA GLN A 34 10.30 -37.70 -12.80
C GLN A 34 9.90 -37.50 -11.33
N GLU A 35 9.01 -38.34 -10.82
CA GLU A 35 9.11 -38.70 -9.41
C GLU A 35 10.46 -39.40 -9.25
N SER A 36 11.40 -38.74 -8.58
CA SER A 36 12.74 -39.27 -8.36
C SER A 36 12.62 -40.64 -7.69
N SER A 37 13.06 -41.71 -8.36
CA SER A 37 12.99 -43.05 -7.81
C SER A 37 13.73 -43.12 -6.47
N ALA A 38 13.37 -44.07 -5.61
CA ALA A 38 14.07 -44.28 -4.33
C ALA A 38 15.60 -44.43 -4.52
N GLU A 39 16.02 -44.94 -5.67
CA GLU A 39 17.42 -45.03 -6.10
C GLU A 39 18.03 -43.65 -6.41
N THR A 40 17.34 -42.79 -7.15
CA THR A 40 17.75 -41.39 -7.36
C THR A 40 17.88 -40.63 -6.03
N LEU A 41 16.91 -40.76 -5.13
CA LEU A 41 16.97 -40.14 -3.80
C LEU A 41 18.12 -40.70 -2.94
N SER A 42 18.41 -42.00 -3.05
CA SER A 42 19.53 -42.64 -2.36
C SER A 42 20.87 -42.08 -2.85
N VAL A 43 21.05 -41.93 -4.17
CA VAL A 43 22.27 -41.35 -4.75
C VAL A 43 22.43 -39.88 -4.32
N LEU A 44 21.36 -39.09 -4.33
CA LEU A 44 21.38 -37.70 -3.87
C LEU A 44 21.71 -37.59 -2.37
N ARG A 45 21.15 -38.46 -1.52
CA ARG A 45 21.48 -38.51 -0.09
C ARG A 45 22.92 -38.92 0.16
N ALA A 46 23.44 -39.89 -0.59
CA ALA A 46 24.84 -40.28 -0.50
C ALA A 46 25.78 -39.14 -0.89
N ALA A 47 25.44 -38.36 -1.93
CA ALA A 47 26.18 -37.16 -2.31
C ALA A 47 26.08 -36.06 -1.22
N ALA A 48 24.90 -35.85 -0.66
CA ALA A 48 24.66 -34.85 0.39
C ALA A 48 25.31 -35.20 1.74
N ALA A 49 25.58 -36.48 2.03
CA ALA A 49 26.22 -36.92 3.26
C ALA A 49 27.66 -36.37 3.43
N GLY A 50 28.29 -35.94 2.34
CA GLY A 50 29.60 -35.25 2.37
C GLY A 50 29.51 -33.74 2.56
N ASN A 51 28.30 -33.15 2.53
CA ASN A 51 28.13 -31.73 2.76
C ASN A 51 28.36 -31.42 4.25
N ALA A 52 29.01 -30.29 4.52
CA ALA A 52 29.04 -29.77 5.88
C ALA A 52 27.60 -29.49 6.35
N THR A 53 27.21 -30.11 7.46
CA THR A 53 25.89 -29.88 8.10
C THR A 53 25.97 -28.80 9.18
N GLU A 54 27.17 -28.38 9.52
CA GLU A 54 27.47 -27.35 10.51
C GLU A 54 28.38 -26.30 9.87
N PRO A 55 28.17 -25.00 10.14
CA PRO A 55 29.10 -23.98 9.70
C PRO A 55 30.46 -24.17 10.36
N GLU A 56 31.55 -23.92 9.61
CA GLU A 56 32.90 -23.97 10.16
C GLU A 56 33.05 -23.01 11.35
N ARG A 57 33.62 -23.52 12.45
CA ARG A 57 33.86 -22.69 13.64
C ARG A 57 34.90 -21.62 13.33
N GLY A 58 34.47 -20.36 13.35
CA GLY A 58 35.35 -19.20 13.36
C GLY A 58 35.74 -18.68 11.98
N LYS A 59 34.85 -17.89 11.39
CA LYS A 59 35.12 -16.63 10.65
C LYS A 59 33.80 -16.19 10.01
N ARG A 60 33.08 -15.28 10.67
CA ARG A 60 32.04 -14.50 10.00
C ARG A 60 32.73 -13.30 9.37
N ALA A 61 32.53 -13.07 8.07
CA ALA A 61 33.18 -11.98 7.34
C ALA A 61 32.83 -10.58 7.87
N GLY A 62 31.71 -10.44 8.60
CA GLY A 62 31.13 -9.15 8.98
C GLY A 62 31.41 -8.63 10.40
N GLY A 63 32.55 -8.93 11.04
CA GLY A 63 32.75 -8.38 12.38
C GLY A 63 34.17 -8.42 12.92
N LEU A 64 34.95 -7.38 12.62
CA LEU A 64 36.02 -6.95 13.51
C LEU A 64 35.36 -6.42 14.79
N ARG A 65 34.98 -7.31 15.72
CA ARG A 65 34.42 -6.89 17.01
C ARG A 65 35.54 -6.23 17.82
N ILE A 66 35.31 -4.99 18.26
CA ILE A 66 36.20 -4.30 19.19
C ILE A 66 36.21 -5.13 20.49
N LYS A 67 37.39 -5.60 20.88
CA LYS A 67 37.60 -6.39 22.10
C LYS A 67 38.75 -5.76 22.86
N GLY A 68 38.43 -5.08 23.95
CA GLY A 68 39.43 -4.49 24.83
C GLY A 68 38.79 -4.16 26.17
N ALA A 69 39.37 -4.66 27.25
CA ALA A 69 38.84 -4.42 28.60
C ALA A 69 38.75 -2.92 28.93
N GLY A 70 39.69 -2.11 28.46
CA GLY A 70 39.65 -0.66 28.62
C GLY A 70 38.55 0.02 27.80
N PHE A 71 38.18 -0.53 26.64
CA PHE A 71 37.02 -0.02 25.90
C PHE A 71 35.72 -0.39 26.62
N GLU A 72 35.58 -1.65 27.06
CA GLU A 72 34.39 -2.12 27.78
C GLU A 72 34.18 -1.40 29.13
N SER A 73 35.25 -0.93 29.79
CA SER A 73 35.15 -0.16 31.03
C SER A 73 34.79 1.32 30.84
N GLU A 74 35.01 1.89 29.66
CA GLU A 74 34.81 3.32 29.38
C GLU A 74 33.54 3.59 28.57
N ILE A 75 33.14 2.67 27.69
CA ILE A 75 32.08 2.90 26.71
C ILE A 75 30.69 3.15 27.32
N GLY A 76 30.43 2.69 28.55
CA GLY A 76 29.16 2.94 29.26
C GLY A 76 29.23 4.09 30.27
N GLU A 77 30.41 4.66 30.50
CA GLU A 77 30.68 5.67 31.53
C GLU A 77 30.84 7.06 30.91
N HIS A 78 30.73 8.10 31.75
CA HIS A 78 30.97 9.50 31.35
C HIS A 78 30.02 10.08 30.27
N TRP A 79 28.85 9.48 30.08
CA TRP A 79 27.76 10.04 29.26
C TRP A 79 26.91 11.03 30.08
N GLY A 80 26.40 12.07 29.42
CA GLY A 80 25.33 12.91 29.97
C GLY A 80 23.95 12.28 29.71
N GLU A 81 22.88 12.99 30.05
CA GLU A 81 21.53 12.58 29.67
C GLU A 81 21.38 12.51 28.14
N SER A 82 20.77 11.44 27.62
CA SER A 82 20.45 11.32 26.19
C SER A 82 19.57 12.51 25.76
N PRO A 83 19.92 13.26 24.71
CA PRO A 83 19.14 14.41 24.25
C PRO A 83 17.87 13.94 23.54
N ARG A 84 16.85 13.56 24.33
CA ARG A 84 15.55 13.13 23.81
C ARG A 84 14.76 14.34 23.32
N GLU A 85 14.10 14.18 22.18
CA GLU A 85 13.19 15.20 21.66
C GLU A 85 11.95 15.32 22.54
N GLU A 86 11.34 16.50 22.55
CA GLU A 86 10.07 16.71 23.24
C GLU A 86 8.97 15.91 22.54
N VAL A 87 8.41 14.95 23.26
CA VAL A 87 7.35 14.08 22.73
C VAL A 87 6.00 14.79 22.82
N ARG A 88 5.26 14.74 21.71
CA ARG A 88 3.92 15.33 21.60
C ARG A 88 2.88 14.23 21.50
N ARG A 89 1.72 14.48 22.09
CA ARG A 89 0.54 13.62 21.88
C ARG A 89 0.21 13.59 20.38
N SER A 90 -0.07 12.39 19.85
CA SER A 90 -0.53 12.25 18.48
C SER A 90 -1.86 13.00 18.26
N PRO A 91 -2.03 13.71 17.14
CA PRO A 91 -3.30 14.33 16.78
C PRO A 91 -4.43 13.30 16.56
N LEU A 92 -4.10 12.02 16.38
CA LEU A 92 -5.04 10.93 16.17
C LEU A 92 -5.29 10.09 17.42
N ALA A 93 -4.63 10.38 18.55
CA ALA A 93 -4.71 9.54 19.76
C ALA A 93 -6.14 9.37 20.29
N ASP A 94 -6.95 10.42 20.21
CA ASP A 94 -8.32 10.42 20.73
C ASP A 94 -9.30 9.73 19.76
N ASP A 95 -9.05 9.79 18.45
CA ASP A 95 -9.81 9.02 17.45
C ASP A 95 -9.44 7.53 17.53
N ALA A 96 -8.15 7.22 17.65
CA ALA A 96 -7.65 5.87 17.91
C ALA A 96 -8.28 5.22 19.16
N ALA A 97 -8.52 6.00 20.22
CA ALA A 97 -9.23 5.51 21.40
C ALA A 97 -10.68 5.08 21.10
N LYS A 98 -11.41 5.86 20.29
CA LYS A 98 -12.76 5.50 19.83
C LYS A 98 -12.72 4.28 18.91
N HIS A 99 -11.74 4.20 18.02
CA HIS A 99 -11.57 3.03 17.15
C HIS A 99 -11.32 1.76 17.96
N ARG A 100 -10.53 1.82 19.05
CA ARG A 100 -10.37 0.68 19.97
C ARG A 100 -11.66 0.32 20.70
N ASP A 101 -12.46 1.30 21.12
CA ASP A 101 -13.80 1.04 21.70
C ASP A 101 -14.70 0.28 20.72
N ASP A 102 -14.80 0.75 19.47
CA ASP A 102 -15.61 0.12 18.43
C ASP A 102 -15.07 -1.26 18.03
N PHE A 103 -13.75 -1.40 17.95
CA PHE A 103 -13.09 -2.67 17.62
C PHE A 103 -13.31 -3.73 18.69
N ALA A 104 -13.10 -3.38 19.96
CA ALA A 104 -13.37 -4.28 21.08
C ALA A 104 -14.86 -4.65 21.17
N ALA A 105 -15.77 -3.72 20.87
CA ALA A 105 -17.21 -3.98 20.83
C ALA A 105 -17.61 -4.93 19.68
N SER A 106 -16.86 -4.96 18.58
CA SER A 106 -17.10 -5.87 17.45
C SER A 106 -16.72 -7.33 17.76
N LEU A 107 -15.80 -7.54 18.72
CA LEU A 107 -15.30 -8.84 19.15
C LEU A 107 -15.30 -8.95 20.69
N PRO A 108 -16.47 -8.84 21.34
CA PRO A 108 -16.55 -8.68 22.79
C PRO A 108 -16.08 -9.92 23.52
N GLY A 109 -15.28 -9.71 24.58
CA GLY A 109 -14.82 -10.79 25.46
C GLY A 109 -13.59 -11.55 24.95
N GLU A 110 -12.94 -11.08 23.90
CA GLU A 110 -11.73 -11.70 23.34
C GLU A 110 -10.51 -10.80 23.48
N ARG A 111 -9.32 -11.40 23.61
CA ARG A 111 -8.04 -10.68 23.58
C ARG A 111 -7.59 -10.47 22.14
N LEU A 112 -7.27 -9.24 21.78
CA LEU A 112 -6.81 -8.87 20.44
C LEU A 112 -5.34 -8.45 20.51
N VAL A 113 -4.49 -9.02 19.64
CA VAL A 113 -3.04 -8.74 19.58
C VAL A 113 -2.70 -8.09 18.24
N ILE A 114 -2.23 -6.85 18.28
CA ILE A 114 -1.98 -6.00 17.11
C ILE A 114 -0.50 -5.58 17.11
N PRO A 115 0.38 -6.30 16.40
CA PRO A 115 1.79 -5.93 16.29
C PRO A 115 2.01 -4.77 15.31
N ALA A 116 2.90 -3.84 15.66
CA ALA A 116 3.36 -2.77 14.77
C ALA A 116 4.11 -3.31 13.55
N GLY A 117 4.73 -4.49 13.66
CA GLY A 117 5.48 -5.12 12.59
C GLY A 117 6.98 -5.20 12.86
N ALA A 118 7.67 -5.94 11.99
CA ALA A 118 9.11 -6.18 12.10
C ALA A 118 9.88 -5.60 10.90
N ILE A 119 11.15 -5.29 11.15
CA ILE A 119 12.11 -4.83 10.13
C ILE A 119 12.09 -5.74 8.91
N ARG A 120 12.05 -5.13 7.73
CA ARG A 120 12.21 -5.81 6.44
C ARG A 120 13.59 -5.51 5.87
N PHE A 121 14.33 -6.57 5.55
CA PHE A 121 15.67 -6.46 5.00
C PHE A 121 15.63 -6.35 3.47
N ARG A 122 16.36 -5.38 2.94
CA ARG A 122 16.60 -5.22 1.50
C ARG A 122 17.65 -6.20 1.02
N THR A 123 18.81 -6.19 1.67
CA THR A 123 19.93 -7.09 1.37
C THR A 123 20.81 -7.21 2.60
N ASN A 124 21.00 -8.44 3.12
CA ASN A 124 21.81 -8.72 4.30
C ASN A 124 21.37 -7.87 5.51
N ASP A 125 22.23 -6.96 5.97
CA ASP A 125 22.05 -6.05 7.11
C ASP A 125 21.49 -4.68 6.72
N VAL A 126 21.19 -4.44 5.45
CA VAL A 126 20.55 -3.21 4.96
C VAL A 126 19.03 -3.38 5.00
N THR A 127 18.35 -2.48 5.70
CA THR A 127 16.89 -2.49 5.87
C THR A 127 16.19 -1.59 4.85
N TYR A 128 14.90 -1.84 4.63
CA TYR A 128 14.00 -0.81 4.13
C TYR A 128 13.64 0.15 5.25
N ASN A 129 13.11 1.33 4.90
CA ASN A 129 12.47 2.20 5.88
C ASN A 129 11.29 1.46 6.50
N PHE A 130 11.16 1.54 7.81
CA PHE A 130 10.07 0.86 8.51
C PHE A 130 8.77 1.63 8.31
N ARG A 131 7.69 0.89 8.06
CA ARG A 131 6.32 1.38 8.07
C ARG A 131 5.53 0.49 9.02
N ALA A 132 4.84 1.09 9.98
CA ALA A 132 3.99 0.36 10.90
C ALA A 132 2.86 -0.37 10.14
N SER A 133 2.41 -1.49 10.69
CA SER A 133 1.23 -2.19 10.20
C SER A 133 0.02 -1.27 10.34
N THR A 134 -0.84 -1.30 9.33
CA THR A 134 -1.97 -0.40 9.27
C THR A 134 -2.95 -0.52 10.46
N PRO A 135 -3.35 -1.72 10.92
CA PRO A 135 -4.20 -1.84 12.11
C PRO A 135 -3.52 -1.28 13.37
N PHE A 136 -2.19 -1.39 13.48
CA PHE A 136 -1.47 -0.81 14.62
C PHE A 136 -1.49 0.71 14.56
N ALA A 137 -1.20 1.30 13.40
CA ALA A 137 -1.23 2.75 13.21
C ALA A 137 -2.62 3.33 13.51
N HIS A 138 -3.67 2.72 12.95
CA HIS A 138 -5.07 3.12 13.16
C HIS A 138 -5.49 3.06 14.64
N LEU A 139 -5.19 1.96 15.32
CA LEU A 139 -5.63 1.72 16.70
C LEU A 139 -4.77 2.40 17.76
N THR A 140 -3.59 2.91 17.41
CA THR A 140 -2.71 3.65 18.36
C THR A 140 -2.63 5.15 18.06
N GLY A 141 -2.98 5.55 16.83
CA GLY A 141 -2.77 6.91 16.32
C GLY A 141 -1.31 7.23 16.03
N LEU A 142 -0.41 6.24 16.04
CA LEU A 142 1.00 6.44 15.73
C LEU A 142 1.23 6.45 14.20
N GLY A 143 2.14 7.31 13.77
CA GLY A 143 2.45 7.55 12.36
C GLY A 143 3.76 6.93 11.87
N GLY A 144 4.33 7.53 10.84
CA GLY A 144 5.68 7.28 10.35
C GLY A 144 6.74 7.54 11.43
N ASP A 145 7.92 6.96 11.22
CA ASP A 145 9.11 7.12 12.05
C ASP A 145 9.06 6.53 13.48
N ILE A 146 8.04 5.74 13.81
CA ILE A 146 8.09 4.90 15.02
C ILE A 146 8.98 3.67 14.83
N GLU A 147 9.54 3.14 15.92
CA GLU A 147 10.36 1.92 15.87
C GLU A 147 9.52 0.64 15.65
N PRO A 148 10.10 -0.38 14.98
CA PRO A 148 9.50 -1.70 14.84
C PRO A 148 9.42 -2.45 16.18
N GLY A 149 8.46 -3.38 16.29
CA GLY A 149 8.35 -4.28 17.44
C GLY A 149 7.31 -3.95 18.53
N PRO A 150 6.77 -2.72 18.69
CA PRO A 150 5.66 -2.49 19.61
C PRO A 150 4.46 -3.40 19.32
N VAL A 151 3.73 -3.77 20.37
CA VAL A 151 2.53 -4.60 20.26
C VAL A 151 1.42 -4.03 21.12
N LEU A 152 0.32 -3.63 20.49
CA LEU A 152 -0.91 -3.28 21.19
C LEU A 152 -1.66 -4.56 21.56
N VAL A 153 -2.05 -4.69 22.82
CA VAL A 153 -2.93 -5.75 23.32
C VAL A 153 -4.19 -5.11 23.89
N ILE A 154 -5.35 -5.52 23.37
CA ILE A 154 -6.67 -5.11 23.85
C ILE A 154 -7.23 -6.28 24.65
N ASP A 155 -7.30 -6.11 25.98
CA ASP A 155 -7.80 -7.10 26.92
C ASP A 155 -9.29 -6.87 27.22
N PRO A 156 -10.15 -7.90 27.18
CA PRO A 156 -11.52 -7.77 27.64
C PRO A 156 -11.57 -7.65 29.17
N VAL A 157 -12.42 -6.76 29.68
CA VAL A 157 -12.66 -6.60 31.12
C VAL A 157 -14.16 -6.57 31.41
N VAL A 158 -14.54 -6.97 32.62
CA VAL A 158 -15.89 -6.75 33.14
C VAL A 158 -15.88 -5.47 33.95
N ARG A 159 -16.67 -4.49 33.54
CA ARG A 159 -16.85 -3.21 34.23
C ARG A 159 -17.67 -3.40 35.51
N GLU A 160 -17.66 -2.40 36.40
CA GLU A 160 -18.41 -2.46 37.67
C GLU A 160 -19.93 -2.67 37.48
N ASP A 161 -20.48 -2.21 36.36
CA ASP A 161 -21.88 -2.38 35.97
C ASP A 161 -22.20 -3.75 35.35
N GLY A 162 -21.20 -4.64 35.22
CA GLY A 162 -21.32 -5.97 34.64
C GLY A 162 -21.24 -6.00 33.11
N ALA A 163 -21.08 -4.85 32.43
CA ALA A 163 -20.88 -4.81 30.99
C ALA A 163 -19.46 -5.26 30.61
N VAL A 164 -19.32 -5.85 29.42
CA VAL A 164 -18.01 -6.16 28.84
C VAL A 164 -17.44 -4.87 28.24
N GLY A 165 -16.26 -4.48 28.70
CA GLY A 165 -15.45 -3.43 28.11
C GLY A 165 -14.06 -3.98 27.76
N HIS A 166 -13.10 -3.07 27.61
CA HIS A 166 -11.71 -3.44 27.37
C HIS A 166 -10.74 -2.60 28.20
N ARG A 167 -9.48 -3.04 28.23
CA ARG A 167 -8.32 -2.29 28.69
C ARG A 167 -7.21 -2.48 27.67
N ASP A 168 -6.62 -1.38 27.23
CA ASP A 168 -5.53 -1.37 26.27
C ASP A 168 -4.18 -1.35 26.98
N THR A 169 -3.20 -2.06 26.44
CA THR A 169 -1.81 -1.97 26.89
C THR A 169 -0.88 -2.04 25.69
N LEU A 170 0.06 -1.10 25.61
CA LEU A 170 1.07 -1.03 24.57
C LEU A 170 2.39 -1.60 25.10
N TYR A 171 2.81 -2.74 24.57
CA TYR A 171 4.06 -3.39 24.93
C TYR A 171 5.18 -2.89 24.02
N VAL A 172 6.24 -2.33 24.59
CA VAL A 172 7.34 -1.66 23.87
C VAL A 172 8.67 -2.08 24.47
N ALA A 173 9.69 -2.24 23.63
CA ALA A 173 11.06 -2.44 24.12
C ALA A 173 11.56 -1.12 24.75
N PRO A 174 12.05 -1.11 26.00
CA PRO A 174 12.64 0.09 26.56
C PRO A 174 13.91 0.48 25.77
N PRO A 175 14.25 1.77 25.71
CA PRO A 175 15.46 2.25 25.05
C PRO A 175 16.70 1.59 25.65
N ILE A 176 17.67 1.31 24.78
CA ILE A 176 18.93 0.67 25.18
C ILE A 176 19.99 1.76 25.39
N GLY A 177 20.00 2.33 26.59
CA GLY A 177 20.94 3.36 27.04
C GLY A 177 22.29 2.80 27.50
N HIS A 178 23.19 3.71 27.90
CA HIS A 178 24.59 3.42 28.24
C HIS A 178 24.80 2.49 29.45
N ASP A 179 23.75 2.23 30.23
CA ASP A 179 23.73 1.28 31.35
C ASP A 179 23.57 -0.19 30.90
N ASP A 180 23.26 -0.42 29.62
CA ASP A 180 23.18 -1.75 29.01
C ASP A 180 24.33 -1.97 28.01
N ARG A 181 24.98 -3.15 28.06
CA ARG A 181 26.00 -3.55 27.06
C ARG A 181 25.49 -3.44 25.62
N ARG A 182 24.20 -3.68 25.40
CA ARG A 182 23.56 -3.59 24.08
C ARG A 182 23.63 -2.18 23.50
N PHE A 183 23.85 -1.14 24.31
CA PHE A 183 24.02 0.26 23.87
C PHE A 183 24.90 0.39 22.64
N TYR A 184 26.09 -0.23 22.67
CA TYR A 184 27.04 -0.23 21.56
C TYR A 184 27.13 -1.59 20.86
N ALA A 185 26.61 -2.66 21.45
CA ALA A 185 26.74 -4.02 20.92
C ALA A 185 25.58 -4.44 20.00
N ASP A 186 24.43 -3.76 20.10
CA ASP A 186 23.27 -3.96 19.23
C ASP A 186 23.19 -2.80 18.23
N ALA A 187 23.60 -3.07 16.98
CA ALA A 187 23.59 -2.07 15.92
C ALA A 187 22.19 -1.68 15.44
N MET A 188 21.15 -2.44 15.82
CA MET A 188 19.77 -2.20 15.39
C MET A 188 18.96 -1.40 16.40
N HIS A 189 19.26 -1.50 17.70
CA HIS A 189 18.43 -0.90 18.76
C HIS A 189 19.24 -0.15 19.83
N GLY A 190 20.57 -0.27 19.84
CA GLY A 190 21.42 0.44 20.79
C GLY A 190 21.48 1.93 20.48
N GLU A 191 21.23 2.80 21.45
CA GLU A 191 21.17 4.26 21.22
C GLU A 191 22.51 4.84 20.70
N PHE A 192 23.62 4.12 20.89
CA PHE A 192 24.92 4.48 20.31
C PHE A 192 24.90 4.47 18.77
N TRP A 193 24.08 3.61 18.18
CA TRP A 193 23.99 3.39 16.73
C TRP A 193 22.84 4.13 16.09
N VAL A 194 21.66 4.04 16.70
CA VAL A 194 20.41 4.52 16.10
C VAL A 194 19.92 5.85 16.69
N GLY A 195 20.60 6.34 17.73
CA GLY A 195 20.20 7.53 18.46
C GLY A 195 19.20 7.24 19.58
N PRO A 196 18.79 8.26 20.36
CA PRO A 196 17.84 8.10 21.45
C PRO A 196 16.46 7.64 20.97
N ALA A 197 15.92 6.57 21.55
CA ALA A 197 14.59 6.03 21.23
C ALA A 197 13.51 6.52 22.22
N PRO A 198 12.23 6.60 21.87
CA PRO A 198 11.19 6.98 22.83
C PRO A 198 11.11 6.00 24.02
N THR A 199 10.92 6.54 25.22
CA THR A 199 10.71 5.74 26.43
C THR A 199 9.28 5.21 26.53
N LEU A 200 9.01 4.32 27.49
CA LEU A 200 7.64 3.87 27.78
C LEU A 200 6.70 5.07 28.06
N ALA A 201 7.14 6.00 28.92
CA ALA A 201 6.36 7.20 29.24
C ALA A 201 6.12 8.12 28.03
N ASP A 202 7.04 8.12 27.07
CA ASP A 202 6.87 8.86 25.82
C ASP A 202 5.76 8.23 24.98
N PHE A 203 5.75 6.90 24.83
CA PHE A 203 4.65 6.20 24.14
C PHE A 203 3.29 6.40 24.81
N GLU A 204 3.25 6.43 26.14
CA GLU A 204 2.03 6.73 26.89
C GLU A 204 1.58 8.18 26.65
N THR A 205 2.52 9.12 26.58
CA THR A 205 2.23 10.52 26.21
C THR A 205 1.67 10.63 24.79
N MET A 206 2.30 9.94 23.82
CA MET A 206 1.90 9.94 22.41
C MET A 206 0.49 9.40 22.21
N THR A 207 0.16 8.29 22.88
CA THR A 207 -1.04 7.48 22.57
C THR A 207 -2.14 7.59 23.63
N GLY A 208 -1.81 7.94 24.87
CA GLY A 208 -2.70 7.81 26.03
C GLY A 208 -2.95 6.36 26.46
N ILE A 209 -2.17 5.40 25.97
CA ILE A 209 -2.29 3.98 26.30
C ILE A 209 -1.26 3.65 27.39
N GLU A 210 -1.66 2.86 28.39
CA GLU A 210 -0.72 2.32 29.38
C GLU A 210 0.40 1.55 28.66
N THR A 211 1.65 1.86 28.96
CA THR A 211 2.80 1.22 28.32
C THR A 211 3.53 0.28 29.28
N ARG A 212 4.01 -0.84 28.74
CA ARG A 212 4.76 -1.87 29.48
C ARG A 212 5.94 -2.39 28.68
N ASP A 213 6.90 -3.00 29.38
CA ASP A 213 8.04 -3.64 28.74
C ASP A 213 7.58 -4.83 27.88
N ILE A 214 8.06 -4.90 26.64
CA ILE A 214 7.82 -6.01 25.71
C ILE A 214 8.19 -7.38 26.30
N ALA A 215 9.09 -7.44 27.27
CA ALA A 215 9.43 -8.67 27.99
C ALA A 215 8.22 -9.29 28.72
N GLU A 216 7.21 -8.48 29.09
CA GLU A 216 5.97 -8.94 29.72
C GLU A 216 4.96 -9.51 28.71
N LEU A 217 5.16 -9.34 27.40
CA LEU A 217 4.16 -9.68 26.36
C LEU A 217 3.74 -11.14 26.40
N LYS A 218 4.68 -12.09 26.54
CA LYS A 218 4.34 -13.53 26.57
C LYS A 218 3.39 -13.84 27.73
N GLU A 219 3.69 -13.34 28.92
CA GLU A 219 2.86 -13.56 30.10
C GLU A 219 1.49 -12.90 29.93
N ALA A 220 1.46 -11.66 29.43
CA ALA A 220 0.23 -10.93 29.16
C ALA A 220 -0.70 -11.68 28.20
N VAL A 221 -0.17 -12.16 27.07
CA VAL A 221 -0.92 -12.92 26.07
C VAL A 221 -1.40 -14.28 26.62
N ALA A 222 -0.62 -14.94 27.48
CA ALA A 222 -0.97 -16.21 28.09
C ALA A 222 -2.00 -16.10 29.24
N ARG A 223 -2.08 -14.93 29.88
CA ARG A 223 -2.92 -14.72 31.07
C ARG A 223 -4.39 -15.05 30.78
N ASN A 224 -4.92 -16.06 31.46
CA ASN A 224 -6.29 -16.56 31.32
C ASN A 224 -6.65 -17.09 29.92
N ALA A 225 -5.69 -17.29 29.01
CA ALA A 225 -5.96 -17.92 27.73
C ALA A 225 -6.30 -19.41 27.95
N GLY A 226 -7.27 -19.93 27.20
CA GLY A 226 -7.59 -21.36 27.23
C GLY A 226 -9.01 -21.69 26.79
N ALA A 227 -9.32 -22.98 26.70
CA ALA A 227 -10.62 -23.47 26.22
C ALA A 227 -11.82 -22.97 27.06
N ASP A 228 -11.65 -22.87 28.38
CA ASP A 228 -12.62 -22.29 29.33
C ASP A 228 -12.27 -20.84 29.72
N GLY A 229 -11.30 -20.25 29.03
CA GLY A 229 -10.75 -18.92 29.30
C GLY A 229 -10.94 -17.96 28.12
N LEU A 230 -10.02 -17.00 27.99
CA LEU A 230 -10.03 -16.03 26.91
C LEU A 230 -9.58 -16.66 25.60
N ARG A 231 -10.35 -16.38 24.55
CA ARG A 231 -9.88 -16.54 23.18
C ARG A 231 -8.88 -15.41 22.87
N VAL A 232 -7.85 -15.73 22.09
CA VAL A 232 -6.81 -14.79 21.66
C VAL A 232 -6.83 -14.72 20.15
N ARG A 233 -6.80 -13.52 19.56
CA ARG A 233 -6.64 -13.25 18.11
C ARG A 233 -5.36 -12.45 17.84
N VAL A 234 -4.77 -12.62 16.66
CA VAL A 234 -3.58 -11.87 16.25
C VAL A 234 -3.65 -11.45 14.79
N PHE A 235 -3.28 -10.21 14.49
CA PHE A 235 -3.08 -9.77 13.11
C PHE A 235 -1.90 -10.49 12.48
N ARG A 236 -2.12 -11.07 11.31
CA ARG A 236 -1.12 -11.82 10.55
C ARG A 236 -0.41 -10.92 9.54
N GLY A 237 0.81 -11.28 9.16
CA GLY A 237 1.59 -10.60 8.11
C GLY A 237 2.47 -9.44 8.61
N ALA A 238 2.20 -8.91 9.81
CA ALA A 238 2.95 -7.79 10.38
C ALA A 238 4.28 -8.24 11.03
N ASP A 239 4.21 -9.11 12.05
CA ASP A 239 5.38 -9.58 12.80
C ASP A 239 5.37 -11.10 13.00
N PRO A 240 6.21 -11.85 12.26
CA PRO A 240 6.30 -13.31 12.39
C PRO A 240 6.69 -13.82 13.79
N ALA A 241 7.46 -13.04 14.58
CA ALA A 241 7.88 -13.44 15.91
C ALA A 241 6.73 -13.31 16.91
N VAL A 242 5.96 -12.24 16.84
CA VAL A 242 4.74 -12.06 17.66
C VAL A 242 3.69 -13.10 17.29
N GLU A 243 3.49 -13.35 15.99
CA GLU A 243 2.59 -14.42 15.52
C GLU A 243 2.97 -15.80 16.08
N ALA A 244 4.26 -16.15 16.03
CA ALA A 244 4.75 -17.42 16.56
C ALA A 244 4.60 -17.50 18.09
N LEU A 245 4.80 -16.39 18.81
CA LEU A 245 4.54 -16.31 20.24
C LEU A 245 3.07 -16.58 20.56
N VAL A 246 2.14 -15.92 19.85
CA VAL A 246 0.69 -16.12 20.06
C VAL A 246 0.28 -17.55 19.73
N ASP A 247 0.79 -18.12 18.63
CA ASP A 247 0.50 -19.51 18.25
C ASP A 247 1.01 -20.50 19.30
N ALA A 248 2.22 -20.29 19.83
CA ALA A 248 2.74 -21.10 20.93
C ALA A 248 1.86 -21.00 22.18
N VAL A 249 1.43 -19.79 22.57
CA VAL A 249 0.52 -19.59 23.71
C VAL A 249 -0.82 -20.30 23.49
N ARG A 250 -1.38 -20.23 22.29
CA ARG A 250 -2.64 -20.92 21.95
C ARG A 250 -2.50 -22.44 22.05
N GLU A 251 -1.40 -23.00 21.55
CA GLU A 251 -1.12 -24.44 21.67
C GLU A 251 -0.93 -24.86 23.13
N GLU A 252 -0.12 -24.12 23.89
CA GLU A 252 0.11 -24.33 25.33
C GLU A 252 -1.20 -24.25 26.13
N SER A 253 -2.15 -23.40 25.71
CA SER A 253 -3.44 -23.17 26.38
C SER A 253 -4.59 -24.05 25.86
N GLY A 254 -4.34 -24.95 24.89
CA GLY A 254 -5.36 -25.83 24.33
C GLY A 254 -6.36 -25.15 23.37
N LEU A 255 -6.05 -23.95 22.86
CA LEU A 255 -6.83 -23.23 21.84
C LEU A 255 -6.52 -23.69 20.40
N GLY A 256 -5.56 -24.59 20.22
CA GLY A 256 -5.11 -25.11 18.92
C GLY A 256 -4.08 -24.21 18.24
N GLY A 257 -3.40 -24.75 17.22
CA GLY A 257 -2.34 -24.02 16.49
C GLY A 257 -2.86 -23.07 15.41
N LYS A 258 -1.93 -22.56 14.60
CA LYS A 258 -2.18 -21.59 13.51
C LYS A 258 -3.37 -21.95 12.62
N THR A 259 -3.39 -23.17 12.08
CA THR A 259 -4.44 -23.60 11.12
C THR A 259 -5.85 -23.59 11.74
N ALA A 260 -5.97 -23.95 13.02
CA ALA A 260 -7.26 -23.97 13.70
C ALA A 260 -7.78 -22.54 13.98
N ASN A 261 -6.88 -21.58 14.19
CA ASN A 261 -7.22 -20.20 14.53
C ASN A 261 -7.22 -19.25 13.34
N LEU A 262 -6.72 -19.65 12.16
CA LEU A 262 -6.68 -18.78 10.97
C LEU A 262 -8.04 -18.16 10.62
N PRO A 263 -9.18 -18.88 10.62
CA PRO A 263 -10.48 -18.25 10.36
C PRO A 263 -10.85 -17.16 11.38
N LEU A 264 -10.37 -17.27 12.62
CA LEU A 264 -10.60 -16.26 13.66
C LEU A 264 -9.70 -15.03 13.41
N ASP A 265 -8.44 -15.25 13.05
CA ASP A 265 -7.52 -14.16 12.72
C ASP A 265 -7.99 -13.39 11.47
N LEU A 266 -8.58 -14.07 10.47
CA LEU A 266 -9.19 -13.40 9.30
C LEU A 266 -10.43 -12.57 9.65
N VAL A 267 -11.22 -13.02 10.62
CA VAL A 267 -12.34 -12.19 11.13
C VAL A 267 -11.81 -10.97 11.89
N LEU A 268 -10.65 -11.04 12.55
CA LEU A 268 -10.03 -9.87 13.18
C LEU A 268 -9.71 -8.79 12.13
N GLU A 269 -9.12 -9.20 11.01
CA GLU A 269 -8.78 -8.35 9.87
C GLU A 269 -10.03 -7.76 9.20
N GLU A 270 -11.04 -8.58 8.91
CA GLU A 270 -12.33 -8.13 8.39
C GLU A 270 -12.96 -7.01 9.24
N ARG A 271 -12.92 -7.15 10.58
CA ARG A 271 -13.53 -6.19 11.51
C ARG A 271 -12.77 -4.87 11.56
N GLU A 272 -11.45 -4.90 11.38
CA GLU A 272 -10.63 -3.69 11.42
C GLU A 272 -10.75 -2.88 10.13
N ASP A 273 -10.74 -3.55 8.98
CA ASP A 273 -11.01 -2.95 7.68
C ASP A 273 -12.39 -2.25 7.66
N GLU A 274 -13.40 -2.84 8.28
CA GLU A 274 -14.74 -2.25 8.39
C GLU A 274 -14.79 -0.94 9.18
N LEU A 275 -13.94 -0.79 10.21
CA LEU A 275 -13.86 0.45 11.00
C LEU A 275 -13.26 1.58 10.18
N ARG A 276 -12.30 1.28 9.31
CA ARG A 276 -11.58 2.26 8.48
C ARG A 276 -12.38 2.82 7.32
N ILE A 277 -13.55 2.25 7.01
CA ILE A 277 -14.38 2.71 5.89
C ILE A 277 -14.81 4.19 6.07
N ILE A 278 -15.17 4.57 7.30
CA ILE A 278 -15.63 5.92 7.62
C ILE A 278 -14.55 6.67 8.38
N LYS A 279 -13.95 7.66 7.73
CA LYS A 279 -12.88 8.47 8.31
C LYS A 279 -13.47 9.52 9.24
N THR A 280 -12.81 9.74 10.36
CA THR A 280 -13.04 10.89 11.23
C THR A 280 -12.52 12.17 10.57
N PRO A 281 -12.93 13.37 11.04
CA PRO A 281 -12.40 14.63 10.52
C PRO A 281 -10.88 14.76 10.61
N ALA A 282 -10.25 14.20 11.65
CA ALA A 282 -8.80 14.25 11.81
C ALA A 282 -8.08 13.37 10.78
N GLU A 283 -8.63 12.19 10.47
CA GLU A 283 -8.13 11.29 9.43
C GLU A 283 -8.30 11.89 8.03
N ILE A 284 -9.44 12.52 7.75
CA ILE A 284 -9.66 13.25 6.49
C ILE A 284 -8.62 14.36 6.33
N GLU A 285 -8.23 15.06 7.39
CA GLU A 285 -7.17 16.07 7.32
C GLU A 285 -5.80 15.45 7.01
N GLN A 286 -5.49 14.24 7.49
CA GLN A 286 -4.27 13.53 7.09
C GLN A 286 -4.27 13.15 5.61
N ILE A 287 -5.41 12.70 5.08
CA ILE A 287 -5.58 12.44 3.64
C ILE A 287 -5.39 13.75 2.85
N ARG A 288 -5.96 14.87 3.31
CA ARG A 288 -5.74 16.19 2.69
C ARG A 288 -4.27 16.62 2.71
N GLN A 289 -3.52 16.28 3.75
CA GLN A 289 -2.07 16.51 3.80
C GLN A 289 -1.33 15.69 2.76
N ALA A 290 -1.66 14.40 2.63
CA ALA A 290 -1.11 13.52 1.60
C ALA A 290 -1.42 14.03 0.18
N ILE A 291 -2.64 14.51 -0.06
CA ILE A 291 -3.03 15.11 -1.34
C ILE A 291 -2.21 16.36 -1.63
N ARG A 292 -2.05 17.28 -0.67
CA ARG A 292 -1.21 18.47 -0.87
C ARG A 292 0.24 18.11 -1.20
N ALA A 293 0.81 17.11 -0.54
CA ALA A 293 2.15 16.61 -0.85
C ALA A 293 2.24 15.99 -2.26
N THR A 294 1.19 15.26 -2.66
CA THR A 294 1.03 14.68 -4.01
C THR A 294 0.96 15.77 -5.08
N GLU A 295 0.14 16.80 -4.88
CA GLU A 295 0.00 17.95 -5.78
C GLU A 295 1.33 18.68 -5.98
N ARG A 296 2.10 18.91 -4.89
CA ARG A 296 3.48 19.44 -4.98
C ARG A 296 4.40 18.53 -5.79
N GLY A 297 4.25 17.22 -5.69
CA GLY A 297 4.95 16.25 -6.53
C GLY A 297 4.63 16.41 -8.01
N PHE A 298 3.34 16.57 -8.36
CA PHE A 298 2.92 16.84 -9.73
C PHE A 298 3.45 18.17 -10.27
N GLU A 299 3.41 19.25 -9.48
CA GLU A 299 3.99 20.55 -9.85
C GLU A 299 5.48 20.44 -10.19
N ARG A 300 6.25 19.78 -9.32
CA ARG A 300 7.70 19.56 -9.54
C ARG A 300 7.96 18.70 -10.76
N VAL A 301 7.14 17.69 -11.03
CA VAL A 301 7.21 16.91 -12.27
C VAL A 301 6.93 17.80 -13.48
N ALA A 302 5.89 18.64 -13.45
CA ALA A 302 5.54 19.53 -14.54
C ALA A 302 6.66 20.55 -14.85
N ASP A 303 7.36 21.03 -13.83
CA ASP A 303 8.52 21.91 -14.02
C ASP A 303 9.65 21.23 -14.82
N ILE A 304 9.83 19.92 -14.68
CA ILE A 304 10.96 19.20 -15.27
C ILE A 304 10.62 18.30 -16.45
N ILE A 305 9.33 18.04 -16.74
CA ILE A 305 8.93 17.01 -17.73
C ILE A 305 9.46 17.30 -19.13
N SER A 306 9.64 18.58 -19.50
CA SER A 306 10.25 19.00 -20.76
C SER A 306 11.74 18.61 -20.91
N LEU A 307 12.40 18.23 -19.81
CA LEU A 307 13.76 17.69 -19.79
C LEU A 307 13.80 16.17 -19.96
N ALA A 308 12.68 15.46 -19.73
CA ALA A 308 12.63 14.00 -19.77
C ALA A 308 13.12 13.39 -21.10
N PRO A 309 12.82 13.98 -22.29
CA PRO A 309 13.39 13.49 -23.56
C PRO A 309 14.90 13.71 -23.73
N LYS A 310 15.49 14.60 -22.93
CA LYS A 310 16.92 14.96 -23.01
C LYS A 310 17.79 14.12 -22.08
N VAL A 311 17.19 13.28 -21.24
CA VAL A 311 17.91 12.40 -20.31
C VAL A 311 17.78 10.93 -20.74
N LYS A 312 18.80 10.13 -20.43
CA LYS A 312 18.86 8.71 -20.84
C LYS A 312 17.68 7.87 -20.30
N ARG A 313 17.18 8.21 -19.11
CA ARG A 313 16.09 7.52 -18.41
C ARG A 313 15.06 8.56 -17.96
N GLY A 314 14.26 9.03 -18.91
CA GLY A 314 13.26 10.08 -18.66
C GLY A 314 12.21 9.67 -17.64
N GLU A 315 11.75 8.41 -17.69
CA GLU A 315 10.78 7.89 -16.71
C GLU A 315 11.35 7.93 -15.28
N ARG A 316 12.63 7.54 -15.09
CA ARG A 316 13.32 7.64 -13.77
C ARG A 316 13.55 9.06 -13.29
N LEU A 317 13.72 10.01 -14.20
CA LEU A 317 13.82 11.42 -13.80
C LEU A 317 12.50 11.86 -13.16
N ILE A 318 11.38 11.53 -13.79
CA ILE A 318 10.03 11.86 -13.30
C ILE A 318 9.77 11.16 -11.97
N GLU A 319 9.99 9.83 -11.90
CA GLU A 319 9.87 9.04 -10.67
C GLU A 319 10.70 9.65 -9.52
N GLY A 320 12.00 9.87 -9.75
CA GLY A 320 12.89 10.37 -8.70
C GLY A 320 12.52 11.77 -8.18
N VAL A 321 12.01 12.63 -9.05
CA VAL A 321 11.53 13.97 -8.66
C VAL A 321 10.25 13.86 -7.83
N PHE A 322 9.30 13.01 -8.26
CA PHE A 322 8.06 12.81 -7.52
C PHE A 322 8.31 12.15 -6.15
N THR A 323 9.04 11.04 -6.10
CA THR A 323 9.39 10.36 -4.83
C THR A 323 10.17 11.27 -3.90
N GLY A 324 11.13 12.04 -4.43
CA GLY A 324 11.85 13.04 -3.64
C GLY A 324 10.93 14.12 -3.07
N SER A 325 9.93 14.56 -3.85
CA SER A 325 8.91 15.50 -3.37
C SER A 325 8.11 14.93 -2.21
N CYS A 326 7.66 13.68 -2.30
CA CYS A 326 6.90 13.02 -1.24
C CYS A 326 7.70 12.95 0.06
N ARG A 327 9.01 12.66 -0.02
CA ARG A 327 9.92 12.67 1.14
C ARG A 327 10.14 14.05 1.77
N MET A 328 9.96 15.13 1.03
CA MET A 328 10.13 16.50 1.55
C MET A 328 8.84 17.07 2.13
N GLU A 329 7.70 16.74 1.54
CA GLU A 329 6.39 17.32 1.89
C GLU A 329 5.55 16.44 2.83
N GLY A 330 5.79 15.12 2.83
CA GLY A 330 5.08 14.11 3.62
C GLY A 330 6.02 13.11 4.28
N ASN A 331 5.61 11.84 4.35
CA ASN A 331 6.44 10.74 4.85
C ASN A 331 7.21 10.06 3.71
N ASP A 332 6.50 9.37 2.81
CA ASP A 332 7.02 8.67 1.63
C ASP A 332 5.98 8.67 0.50
N VAL A 333 6.23 7.95 -0.59
CA VAL A 333 5.18 7.53 -1.52
C VAL A 333 4.22 6.53 -0.84
N SER A 334 2.93 6.61 -1.15
CA SER A 334 1.90 5.69 -0.63
C SER A 334 1.92 4.32 -1.33
N PHE A 335 2.50 4.25 -2.53
CA PHE A 335 2.74 3.05 -3.33
C PHE A 335 3.86 3.31 -4.35
N GLU A 336 4.39 2.28 -5.00
CA GLU A 336 5.42 2.48 -6.02
C GLU A 336 4.90 3.32 -7.20
N THR A 337 5.51 4.49 -7.41
CA THR A 337 5.17 5.42 -8.50
C THR A 337 5.23 4.74 -9.87
N VAL A 338 4.19 4.92 -10.68
CA VAL A 338 4.12 4.44 -12.06
C VAL A 338 4.37 5.61 -13.01
N VAL A 339 5.36 5.45 -13.89
CA VAL A 339 5.70 6.43 -14.94
C VAL A 339 5.70 5.74 -16.30
N GLY A 340 4.52 5.60 -16.90
CA GLY A 340 4.34 4.95 -18.20
C GLY A 340 4.36 5.95 -19.34
N SER A 341 5.47 6.06 -20.09
CA SER A 341 5.55 6.96 -21.25
C SER A 341 5.25 6.28 -22.59
N GLY A 342 4.61 7.02 -23.50
CA GLY A 342 4.24 6.54 -24.84
C GLY A 342 3.49 5.21 -24.74
N ARG A 343 3.93 4.18 -25.47
CA ARG A 343 3.30 2.84 -25.41
C ARG A 343 3.22 2.22 -24.00
N ARG A 344 4.05 2.64 -23.04
CA ARG A 344 4.06 2.09 -21.67
C ARG A 344 2.93 2.62 -20.81
N SER A 345 2.33 3.75 -21.21
CA SER A 345 1.08 4.24 -20.62
C SER A 345 -0.06 3.21 -20.67
N THR A 346 0.06 2.18 -21.52
CA THR A 346 -0.94 1.11 -21.68
C THR A 346 -0.83 -0.02 -20.63
N PHE A 347 0.18 0.01 -19.76
CA PHE A 347 0.39 -0.98 -18.71
C PHE A 347 0.06 -0.39 -17.34
N LEU A 348 -0.88 -1.00 -16.60
CA LEU A 348 -1.40 -0.43 -15.35
C LEU A 348 -0.32 -0.23 -14.27
N HIS A 349 0.44 -1.27 -13.93
CA HIS A 349 1.46 -1.25 -12.87
C HIS A 349 2.88 -1.28 -13.45
N TYR A 350 3.16 -0.40 -14.41
CA TYR A 350 4.50 -0.25 -14.98
C TYR A 350 5.42 0.51 -14.01
N MET A 351 6.03 -0.20 -13.05
CA MET A 351 6.86 0.41 -11.99
C MET A 351 8.37 0.30 -12.27
N ILE A 352 8.78 -0.32 -13.38
CA ILE A 352 10.21 -0.46 -13.70
C ILE A 352 10.84 0.89 -14.11
N ASN A 353 10.01 1.79 -14.66
CA ASN A 353 10.27 3.20 -14.95
C ASN A 353 11.60 3.47 -15.66
N ASN A 354 12.06 2.59 -16.55
CA ASN A 354 13.46 2.58 -16.98
C ASN A 354 13.71 2.99 -18.43
N HIS A 355 12.67 3.42 -19.15
CA HIS A 355 12.75 3.76 -20.56
C HIS A 355 12.99 5.27 -20.80
N PRO A 356 13.54 5.60 -21.98
CA PRO A 356 13.56 6.98 -22.44
C PRO A 356 12.14 7.46 -22.76
N VAL A 357 11.90 8.73 -22.49
CA VAL A 357 10.68 9.45 -22.86
C VAL A 357 10.90 10.14 -24.21
N SER A 358 9.89 10.18 -25.09
CA SER A 358 10.01 10.84 -26.39
C SER A 358 9.17 12.10 -26.46
N ASP A 359 9.59 13.05 -27.32
CA ASP A 359 8.73 14.18 -27.68
C ASP A 359 7.44 13.69 -28.36
N GLY A 360 6.30 14.28 -28.00
CA GLY A 360 4.97 13.88 -28.48
C GLY A 360 4.35 12.67 -27.77
N ASP A 361 5.07 11.98 -26.89
CA ASP A 361 4.48 10.97 -26.00
C ASP A 361 3.54 11.64 -24.96
N VAL A 362 2.63 10.85 -24.41
CA VAL A 362 2.03 11.11 -23.09
C VAL A 362 2.75 10.31 -22.01
N VAL A 363 2.69 10.77 -20.78
CA VAL A 363 3.12 10.05 -19.58
C VAL A 363 1.89 9.85 -18.70
N VAL A 364 1.51 8.60 -18.45
CA VAL A 364 0.62 8.28 -17.31
C VAL A 364 1.51 8.29 -16.08
N LEU A 365 1.32 9.31 -15.24
CA LEU A 365 1.91 9.41 -13.92
C LEU A 365 0.83 9.09 -12.90
N ASP A 366 0.94 7.91 -12.32
CA ASP A 366 0.09 7.41 -11.24
C ASP A 366 0.97 7.32 -9.99
N ALA A 367 0.65 8.18 -9.03
CA ALA A 367 1.53 8.47 -7.92
C ALA A 367 0.79 9.14 -6.77
N GLY A 368 1.14 8.75 -5.56
CA GLY A 368 0.60 9.34 -4.34
C GLY A 368 1.67 9.48 -3.26
N ALA A 369 1.51 10.50 -2.42
CA ALA A 369 2.26 10.66 -1.19
C ALA A 369 1.51 10.01 -0.03
N GLU A 370 2.26 9.70 1.01
CA GLU A 370 1.77 9.29 2.32
C GLU A 370 2.04 10.43 3.32
N SER A 371 1.07 10.76 4.15
CA SER A 371 1.21 11.72 5.25
C SER A 371 2.12 11.17 6.36
N GLN A 372 2.52 12.04 7.29
CA GLN A 372 3.29 11.61 8.48
C GLN A 372 2.55 10.63 9.38
N TYR A 373 1.23 10.49 9.23
CA TYR A 373 0.42 9.52 9.95
C TYR A 373 -0.05 8.37 9.06
N LEU A 374 0.69 8.12 7.98
CA LEU A 374 0.53 6.99 7.07
C LEU A 374 -0.73 7.03 6.18
N TYR A 375 -1.55 8.08 6.23
CA TYR A 375 -2.68 8.23 5.30
C TYR A 375 -2.18 8.54 3.89
N ALA A 376 -2.70 7.82 2.91
CA ALA A 376 -2.35 7.88 1.51
C ALA A 376 -3.20 8.89 0.74
N ALA A 377 -2.61 9.43 -0.32
CA ALA A 377 -3.29 9.94 -1.49
C ALA A 377 -3.03 9.01 -2.68
N ASP A 378 -3.88 9.11 -3.70
CA ASP A 378 -3.72 8.33 -4.93
C ASP A 378 -4.24 9.12 -6.14
N VAL A 379 -3.33 9.63 -6.95
CA VAL A 379 -3.68 10.55 -8.04
C VAL A 379 -2.97 10.13 -9.31
N THR A 380 -3.75 10.00 -10.38
CA THR A 380 -3.25 9.77 -11.72
C THR A 380 -3.56 10.96 -12.63
N ARG A 381 -2.53 11.43 -13.35
CA ARG A 381 -2.68 12.35 -14.49
C ARG A 381 -1.91 11.84 -15.69
N THR A 382 -2.50 12.02 -16.85
CA THR A 382 -1.84 11.71 -18.13
C THR A 382 -1.34 12.98 -18.78
N LEU A 383 -0.03 13.24 -18.72
CA LEU A 383 0.59 14.52 -19.12
C LEU A 383 1.22 14.42 -20.53
N PRO A 384 0.95 15.36 -21.45
CA PRO A 384 1.63 15.41 -22.74
C PRO A 384 3.06 15.95 -22.54
N VAL A 385 4.07 15.18 -22.95
CA VAL A 385 5.49 15.50 -22.66
C VAL A 385 5.92 16.87 -23.22
N ASN A 386 5.35 17.26 -24.36
CA ASN A 386 5.64 18.53 -25.04
C ASN A 386 4.67 19.65 -24.66
N GLY A 387 3.79 19.43 -23.68
CA GLY A 387 2.79 20.38 -23.22
C GLY A 387 1.51 20.45 -24.05
N HIS A 388 1.36 19.63 -25.11
CA HIS A 388 0.17 19.64 -25.96
C HIS A 388 -0.30 18.24 -26.35
N TYR A 389 -1.59 17.96 -26.16
CA TYR A 389 -2.21 16.72 -26.64
C TYR A 389 -2.41 16.77 -28.16
N SER A 390 -2.02 15.69 -28.84
CA SER A 390 -2.44 15.44 -30.22
C SER A 390 -3.97 15.25 -30.30
N PRO A 391 -4.60 15.40 -31.49
CA PRO A 391 -6.03 15.17 -31.64
C PRO A 391 -6.50 13.78 -31.16
N ALA A 392 -5.68 12.73 -31.40
CA ALA A 392 -5.98 11.39 -30.93
C ALA A 392 -5.88 11.29 -29.41
N GLN A 393 -4.79 11.79 -28.81
CA GLN A 393 -4.60 11.79 -27.35
C GLN A 393 -5.72 12.55 -26.64
N ARG A 394 -6.09 13.73 -27.15
CA ARG A 394 -7.18 14.54 -26.60
C ARG A 394 -8.51 13.79 -26.64
N ARG A 395 -8.81 13.10 -27.73
CA ARG A 395 -10.07 12.35 -27.86
C ARG A 395 -10.15 11.20 -26.84
N VAL A 396 -9.04 10.49 -26.60
CA VAL A 396 -8.99 9.44 -25.58
C VAL A 396 -9.09 10.03 -24.16
N ALA A 397 -8.36 11.11 -23.89
CA ALA A 397 -8.42 11.77 -22.59
C ALA A 397 -9.79 12.37 -22.28
N GLN A 398 -10.48 12.93 -23.27
CA GLN A 398 -11.85 13.41 -23.09
C GLN A 398 -12.82 12.28 -22.74
N ALA A 399 -12.72 11.12 -23.41
CA ALA A 399 -13.56 9.97 -23.09
C ALA A 399 -13.35 9.46 -21.64
N VAL A 400 -12.10 9.48 -21.16
CA VAL A 400 -11.77 9.14 -19.77
C VAL A 400 -12.33 10.18 -18.79
N LEU A 401 -12.21 11.48 -19.10
CA LEU A 401 -12.80 12.55 -18.31
C LEU A 401 -14.32 12.46 -18.24
N ASP A 402 -14.97 12.17 -19.36
CA ASP A 402 -16.42 12.01 -19.44
C ASP A 402 -16.88 10.83 -18.57
N ALA A 403 -16.14 9.72 -18.56
CA ALA A 403 -16.41 8.59 -17.68
C ALA A 403 -16.27 8.94 -16.20
N SER A 404 -15.23 9.69 -15.81
CA SER A 404 -15.04 10.16 -14.43
C SER A 404 -16.19 11.07 -14.00
N ASN A 405 -16.60 12.01 -14.85
CA ASN A 405 -17.71 12.91 -14.58
C ASN A 405 -19.05 12.19 -14.49
N ALA A 406 -19.30 11.18 -15.34
CA ALA A 406 -20.49 10.34 -15.28
C ALA A 406 -20.58 9.57 -13.95
N ALA A 407 -19.45 9.05 -13.48
CA ALA A 407 -19.35 8.36 -12.20
C ALA A 407 -19.63 9.30 -11.01
N ILE A 408 -18.99 10.47 -10.95
CA ILE A 408 -19.22 11.46 -9.89
C ILE A 408 -20.69 11.95 -9.89
N ALA A 409 -21.29 12.13 -11.07
CA ALA A 409 -22.71 12.46 -11.19
C ALA A 409 -23.63 11.33 -10.69
N ALA A 410 -23.23 10.06 -10.87
CA ALA A 410 -23.95 8.93 -10.30
C ALA A 410 -23.79 8.84 -8.78
N ALA A 411 -22.60 9.13 -8.25
CA ALA A 411 -22.29 9.15 -6.82
C ALA A 411 -23.16 10.14 -6.04
N ASN A 412 -23.48 11.28 -6.66
CA ASN A 412 -24.29 12.34 -6.07
C ASN A 412 -25.81 12.09 -6.14
N LYS A 413 -26.25 10.91 -6.57
CA LYS A 413 -27.68 10.53 -6.54
C LYS A 413 -28.09 10.02 -5.15
N PRO A 414 -29.32 10.28 -4.70
CA PRO A 414 -29.81 9.74 -3.43
C PRO A 414 -29.72 8.20 -3.39
N GLY A 415 -29.14 7.65 -2.32
CA GLY A 415 -28.97 6.20 -2.12
C GLY A 415 -27.94 5.55 -3.06
N ALA A 416 -27.08 6.35 -3.70
CA ALA A 416 -26.01 5.83 -4.55
C ALA A 416 -25.08 4.91 -3.75
N ARG A 417 -24.65 3.85 -4.41
CA ARG A 417 -23.68 2.88 -3.92
C ARG A 417 -22.41 2.97 -4.74
N TYR A 418 -21.32 2.46 -4.20
CA TYR A 418 -20.03 2.42 -4.90
C TYR A 418 -20.15 1.80 -6.31
N ARG A 419 -20.88 0.68 -6.43
CA ARG A 419 -21.14 0.00 -7.73
C ARG A 419 -21.83 0.87 -8.79
N ASP A 420 -22.61 1.87 -8.39
CA ASP A 420 -23.36 2.72 -9.32
C ASP A 420 -22.43 3.67 -10.09
N LEU A 421 -21.33 4.08 -9.44
CA LEU A 421 -20.28 4.89 -10.03
C LEU A 421 -19.56 4.10 -11.13
N MET A 422 -19.16 2.87 -10.81
CA MET A 422 -18.50 1.96 -11.76
C MET A 422 -19.40 1.68 -12.96
N ALA A 423 -20.69 1.42 -12.74
CA ALA A 423 -21.64 1.19 -13.83
C ALA A 423 -21.77 2.43 -14.74
N ALA A 424 -21.79 3.64 -14.17
CA ALA A 424 -21.86 4.88 -14.94
C ALA A 424 -20.58 5.16 -15.75
N ALA A 425 -19.40 4.93 -15.16
CA ALA A 425 -18.12 5.03 -15.87
C ALA A 425 -18.05 4.04 -17.05
N MET A 426 -18.41 2.77 -16.82
CA MET A 426 -18.40 1.71 -17.84
C MET A 426 -19.38 2.03 -18.98
N ALA A 427 -20.57 2.55 -18.68
CA ALA A 427 -21.52 3.01 -19.69
C ALA A 427 -20.94 4.13 -20.57
N SER A 428 -20.35 5.15 -19.95
CA SER A 428 -19.70 6.26 -20.67
C SER A 428 -18.56 5.77 -21.57
N VAL A 429 -17.75 4.84 -21.08
CA VAL A 429 -16.66 4.22 -21.86
C VAL A 429 -17.19 3.40 -23.03
N ALA A 430 -18.23 2.58 -22.83
CA ALA A 430 -18.81 1.79 -23.91
C ALA A 430 -19.31 2.66 -25.07
N HIS A 431 -20.03 3.75 -24.77
CA HIS A 431 -20.47 4.70 -25.80
C HIS A 431 -19.31 5.43 -26.47
N SER A 432 -18.29 5.84 -25.71
CA SER A 432 -17.09 6.47 -26.28
C SER A 432 -16.34 5.54 -27.23
N LEU A 433 -16.22 4.25 -26.89
CA LEU A 433 -15.57 3.24 -27.73
C LEU A 433 -16.36 2.92 -28.99
N GLU A 434 -17.70 2.93 -28.92
CA GLU A 434 -18.58 2.84 -30.09
C GLU A 434 -18.37 4.05 -31.02
N ASP A 435 -18.38 5.26 -30.48
CA ASP A 435 -18.18 6.50 -31.25
C ASP A 435 -16.78 6.60 -31.87
N MET A 436 -15.76 6.01 -31.24
CA MET A 436 -14.41 5.89 -31.79
C MET A 436 -14.27 4.77 -32.83
N GLY A 437 -15.30 3.94 -33.03
CA GLY A 437 -15.26 2.79 -33.93
C GLY A 437 -14.36 1.65 -33.45
N ILE A 438 -14.08 1.58 -32.15
CA ILE A 438 -13.25 0.55 -31.51
C ILE A 438 -14.12 -0.66 -31.10
N LEU A 439 -15.34 -0.39 -30.64
CA LEU A 439 -16.24 -1.43 -30.17
C LEU A 439 -16.81 -2.24 -31.36
N PRO A 440 -16.68 -3.58 -31.39
CA PRO A 440 -17.14 -4.40 -32.52
C PRO A 440 -18.66 -4.63 -32.52
N VAL A 441 -19.35 -4.22 -31.46
CA VAL A 441 -20.80 -4.27 -31.25
C VAL A 441 -21.27 -2.90 -30.79
N SER A 442 -22.58 -2.65 -30.71
CA SER A 442 -23.06 -1.39 -30.14
C SER A 442 -22.76 -1.32 -28.63
N ALA A 443 -22.70 -0.10 -28.08
CA ALA A 443 -22.51 0.08 -26.64
C ALA A 443 -23.60 -0.66 -25.83
N GLU A 444 -24.85 -0.61 -26.29
CA GLU A 444 -25.98 -1.28 -25.67
C GLU A 444 -25.84 -2.81 -25.64
N GLU A 445 -25.28 -3.41 -26.69
CA GLU A 445 -24.98 -4.85 -26.67
C GLU A 445 -23.84 -5.14 -25.69
N SER A 446 -22.85 -4.25 -25.64
CA SER A 446 -21.69 -4.43 -24.76
C SER A 446 -21.98 -4.22 -23.28
N LEU A 447 -22.97 -3.41 -22.92
CA LEU A 447 -23.35 -3.17 -21.53
C LEU A 447 -24.22 -4.29 -20.93
N LYS A 448 -24.62 -5.28 -21.72
CA LYS A 448 -25.33 -6.46 -21.20
C LYS A 448 -24.42 -7.27 -20.28
N PRO A 449 -24.98 -8.00 -19.29
CA PRO A 449 -24.21 -8.83 -18.37
C PRO A 449 -23.24 -9.81 -19.06
N ASP A 450 -23.65 -10.40 -20.18
CA ASP A 450 -22.82 -11.34 -20.97
C ASP A 450 -22.05 -10.65 -22.12
N GLY A 451 -22.26 -9.34 -22.33
CA GLY A 451 -21.62 -8.55 -23.38
C GLY A 451 -20.18 -8.20 -23.02
N GLN A 452 -20.01 -7.23 -22.12
CA GLN A 452 -18.77 -6.75 -21.51
C GLN A 452 -17.55 -6.57 -22.44
N GLN A 453 -17.73 -6.45 -23.77
CA GLN A 453 -16.62 -6.31 -24.72
C GLN A 453 -15.82 -5.01 -24.50
N HIS A 454 -16.46 -3.93 -24.04
CA HIS A 454 -15.81 -2.68 -23.64
C HIS A 454 -14.76 -2.88 -22.54
N CYS A 455 -14.94 -3.87 -21.67
CA CYS A 455 -13.97 -4.19 -20.62
C CYS A 455 -12.62 -4.64 -21.16
N ARG A 456 -12.47 -4.91 -22.47
CA ARG A 456 -11.15 -5.14 -23.08
C ARG A 456 -10.21 -3.94 -22.93
N TRP A 457 -10.75 -2.71 -22.91
CA TRP A 457 -9.94 -1.48 -22.88
C TRP A 457 -10.06 -0.69 -21.57
N LEU A 458 -11.06 -0.99 -20.75
CA LEU A 458 -11.15 -0.62 -19.34
C LEU A 458 -11.37 -1.90 -18.52
N TYR A 459 -10.27 -2.58 -18.14
CA TYR A 459 -10.30 -3.92 -17.55
C TYR A 459 -10.04 -3.94 -16.03
N HIS A 460 -9.80 -2.80 -15.39
CA HIS A 460 -9.68 -2.68 -13.94
C HIS A 460 -10.95 -2.07 -13.32
N GLY A 461 -11.05 -2.13 -11.99
CA GLY A 461 -12.06 -1.38 -11.26
C GLY A 461 -11.80 0.12 -11.44
N THR A 462 -12.86 0.94 -11.43
CA THR A 462 -12.75 2.40 -11.60
C THR A 462 -12.53 3.13 -10.28
N GLY A 463 -11.91 2.46 -9.31
CA GLY A 463 -11.61 3.01 -7.98
C GLY A 463 -11.55 1.96 -6.87
N HIS A 464 -11.14 2.42 -5.70
CA HIS A 464 -11.11 1.67 -4.45
C HIS A 464 -11.24 2.60 -3.24
N HIS A 465 -11.49 2.06 -2.04
CA HIS A 465 -11.37 2.84 -0.82
C HIS A 465 -9.93 3.32 -0.63
N LEU A 466 -9.79 4.47 0.02
CA LEU A 466 -8.52 5.14 0.31
C LEU A 466 -8.48 5.60 1.76
N GLY A 467 -7.32 5.44 2.40
CA GLY A 467 -7.08 5.86 3.79
C GLY A 467 -5.65 5.58 4.19
N LEU A 468 -5.41 4.82 5.25
CA LEU A 468 -4.04 4.46 5.66
C LEU A 468 -3.31 3.58 4.63
N ASP A 469 -4.04 2.78 3.86
CA ASP A 469 -3.48 2.08 2.70
C ASP A 469 -4.03 2.75 1.42
N CYS A 470 -3.25 2.75 0.33
CA CYS A 470 -3.71 3.21 -0.97
C CYS A 470 -4.97 2.42 -1.41
N HIS A 471 -4.87 1.09 -1.42
CA HIS A 471 -6.03 0.21 -1.50
C HIS A 471 -6.52 -0.14 -0.09
N ASP A 472 -7.35 0.72 0.48
CA ASP A 472 -7.87 0.62 1.86
C ASP A 472 -9.03 -0.39 1.98
N ALA A 473 -9.23 -0.93 3.18
CA ALA A 473 -10.35 -1.78 3.59
C ALA A 473 -10.67 -2.96 2.64
N GLN A 474 -9.64 -3.61 2.07
CA GLN A 474 -9.79 -4.66 1.05
C GLN A 474 -10.52 -5.92 1.54
N HIS A 475 -10.50 -6.18 2.84
CA HIS A 475 -11.11 -7.34 3.47
C HIS A 475 -12.48 -7.02 4.08
N ALA A 476 -12.94 -5.78 3.99
CA ALA A 476 -14.29 -5.43 4.41
C ALA A 476 -15.33 -6.23 3.62
N ARG A 477 -16.43 -6.59 4.27
CA ARG A 477 -17.51 -7.33 3.62
C ARG A 477 -18.28 -6.46 2.64
N ASP A 478 -18.75 -7.09 1.56
CA ASP A 478 -19.54 -6.44 0.49
C ASP A 478 -20.68 -5.55 1.03
N GLU A 479 -21.34 -5.95 2.12
CA GLU A 479 -22.45 -5.21 2.73
C GLU A 479 -22.05 -3.85 3.35
N TYR A 480 -20.77 -3.63 3.62
CA TYR A 480 -20.19 -2.35 4.03
C TYR A 480 -19.54 -1.63 2.86
N TYR A 481 -18.96 -2.40 1.93
CA TYR A 481 -18.35 -1.93 0.70
C TYR A 481 -18.12 -3.13 -0.23
N PRO A 482 -18.59 -3.15 -1.50
CA PRO A 482 -19.11 -2.02 -2.29
C PRO A 482 -20.65 -1.93 -2.38
N ASP A 483 -21.40 -2.71 -1.61
CA ASP A 483 -22.87 -2.84 -1.76
C ASP A 483 -23.65 -1.88 -0.87
N ALA A 484 -22.95 -1.18 0.03
CA ALA A 484 -23.51 -0.15 0.88
C ALA A 484 -23.78 1.15 0.13
N GLU A 485 -24.74 1.91 0.65
CA GLU A 485 -24.91 3.32 0.28
C GLU A 485 -23.69 4.13 0.72
N LEU A 486 -23.32 5.13 -0.09
CA LEU A 486 -22.28 6.08 0.26
C LEU A 486 -22.67 6.85 1.52
N LYS A 487 -21.73 6.97 2.46
CA LYS A 487 -21.93 7.64 3.75
C LYS A 487 -20.88 8.72 3.96
N PRO A 488 -21.23 9.82 4.66
CA PRO A 488 -20.27 10.83 5.07
C PRO A 488 -19.01 10.23 5.69
N GLY A 489 -17.85 10.76 5.33
CA GLY A 489 -16.54 10.29 5.78
C GLY A 489 -15.95 9.13 4.96
N MET A 490 -16.68 8.55 4.01
CA MET A 490 -16.07 7.64 3.04
C MET A 490 -15.13 8.41 2.11
N VAL A 491 -13.92 7.88 1.94
CA VAL A 491 -12.93 8.34 0.96
C VAL A 491 -12.57 7.19 0.02
N PHE A 492 -12.53 7.47 -1.28
CA PHE A 492 -12.26 6.49 -2.33
C PHE A 492 -11.76 7.18 -3.61
N THR A 493 -11.05 6.44 -4.46
CA THR A 493 -10.56 6.91 -5.75
C THR A 493 -11.65 6.81 -6.84
N MET A 494 -11.50 7.59 -7.90
CA MET A 494 -12.25 7.46 -9.15
C MET A 494 -11.30 7.50 -10.35
N GLU A 495 -10.94 6.33 -10.86
CA GLU A 495 -9.82 6.12 -11.79
C GLU A 495 -10.19 5.46 -13.13
N PRO A 496 -11.13 6.00 -13.93
CA PRO A 496 -11.33 5.45 -15.27
C PRO A 496 -10.04 5.57 -16.11
N GLY A 497 -9.84 4.58 -16.98
CA GLY A 497 -8.73 4.57 -17.93
C GLY A 497 -9.06 3.85 -19.24
N LEU A 498 -8.33 4.20 -20.29
CA LEU A 498 -8.38 3.56 -21.59
C LEU A 498 -6.97 3.22 -22.04
N TYR A 499 -6.73 1.95 -22.36
CA TYR A 499 -5.41 1.44 -22.68
C TYR A 499 -5.41 0.74 -24.03
N PHE A 500 -4.85 1.40 -25.04
CA PHE A 500 -4.79 0.89 -26.40
C PHE A 500 -3.40 0.37 -26.73
N HIS A 501 -3.18 -0.93 -26.54
CA HIS A 501 -1.89 -1.54 -26.87
C HIS A 501 -1.53 -1.38 -28.36
N ASP A 502 -0.23 -1.27 -28.64
CA ASP A 502 0.30 -1.01 -29.98
C ASP A 502 -0.02 -2.11 -31.00
N ASN A 503 -0.23 -3.33 -30.52
CA ASN A 503 -0.55 -4.51 -31.31
C ASN A 503 -2.05 -4.88 -31.32
N ASP A 504 -2.93 -4.05 -30.77
CA ASP A 504 -4.38 -4.31 -30.78
C ASP A 504 -5.00 -3.87 -32.12
N LEU A 505 -5.29 -4.83 -32.98
CA LEU A 505 -5.85 -4.58 -34.31
C LEU A 505 -7.33 -4.19 -34.32
N LEU A 506 -8.03 -4.34 -33.18
CA LEU A 506 -9.39 -3.80 -33.02
C LEU A 506 -9.38 -2.29 -32.83
N VAL A 507 -8.24 -1.71 -32.45
CA VAL A 507 -8.09 -0.26 -32.27
C VAL A 507 -7.63 0.36 -33.61
N PRO A 508 -8.26 1.45 -34.08
CA PRO A 508 -7.77 2.25 -35.20
C PRO A 508 -6.31 2.69 -35.00
N GLU A 509 -5.54 2.74 -36.09
CA GLU A 509 -4.09 2.94 -36.03
C GLU A 509 -3.70 4.22 -35.30
N GLU A 510 -4.50 5.29 -35.41
CA GLU A 510 -4.26 6.57 -34.77
C GLU A 510 -4.34 6.57 -33.23
N TYR A 511 -5.00 5.58 -32.60
CA TYR A 511 -5.09 5.47 -31.14
C TYR A 511 -4.14 4.43 -30.54
N ARG A 512 -3.48 3.60 -31.36
CA ARG A 512 -2.60 2.54 -30.87
C ARG A 512 -1.39 3.10 -30.12
N GLY A 513 -1.07 2.49 -28.99
CA GLY A 513 -0.01 2.91 -28.09
C GLY A 513 -0.39 4.07 -27.15
N ILE A 514 -1.65 4.51 -27.15
CA ILE A 514 -2.14 5.55 -26.23
C ILE A 514 -2.80 4.87 -25.02
N GLY A 515 -2.26 5.14 -23.84
CA GLY A 515 -2.89 4.88 -22.56
C GLY A 515 -3.21 6.21 -21.87
N VAL A 516 -4.40 6.29 -21.28
CA VAL A 516 -4.82 7.43 -20.47
C VAL A 516 -5.51 6.89 -19.23
N ARG A 517 -5.14 7.40 -18.05
CA ARG A 517 -5.87 7.27 -16.81
C ARG A 517 -6.03 8.65 -16.17
N LEU A 518 -7.19 8.88 -15.57
CA LEU A 518 -7.49 10.06 -14.77
C LEU A 518 -8.04 9.55 -13.45
N GLU A 519 -7.40 9.94 -12.35
CA GLU A 519 -7.78 9.48 -11.03
C GLU A 519 -7.82 10.62 -10.03
N ASP A 520 -8.90 10.67 -9.26
CA ASP A 520 -9.13 11.65 -8.23
C ASP A 520 -9.53 10.99 -6.92
N ASP A 521 -9.07 11.58 -5.82
CA ASP A 521 -9.49 11.24 -4.47
C ASP A 521 -10.82 11.94 -4.18
N LEU A 522 -11.85 11.16 -3.85
CA LEU A 522 -13.20 11.65 -3.59
C LEU A 522 -13.57 11.51 -2.12
N LEU A 523 -14.31 12.49 -1.60
CA LEU A 523 -14.87 12.48 -0.25
C LEU A 523 -16.39 12.61 -0.30
N VAL A 524 -17.10 11.73 0.42
CA VAL A 524 -18.50 11.97 0.79
C VAL A 524 -18.53 12.93 1.97
N THR A 525 -19.02 14.15 1.76
CA THR A 525 -19.10 15.19 2.81
C THR A 525 -20.22 14.89 3.82
N ASP A 526 -20.25 15.64 4.92
CA ASP A 526 -21.34 15.61 5.92
C ASP A 526 -22.74 15.87 5.32
N SER A 527 -22.79 16.57 4.18
CA SER A 527 -24.04 16.82 3.45
C SER A 527 -24.50 15.65 2.58
N GLY A 528 -23.65 14.63 2.40
CA GLY A 528 -23.85 13.53 1.46
C GLY A 528 -23.37 13.83 0.03
N GLU A 529 -22.90 15.04 -0.26
CA GLU A 529 -22.28 15.40 -1.55
C GLU A 529 -20.91 14.74 -1.69
N VAL A 530 -20.64 14.18 -2.86
CA VAL A 530 -19.33 13.65 -3.25
C VAL A 530 -18.52 14.74 -3.95
N VAL A 531 -17.41 15.13 -3.32
CA VAL A 531 -16.50 16.19 -3.78
C VAL A 531 -15.12 15.62 -4.10
N ILE A 532 -14.41 16.26 -5.03
CA ILE A 532 -13.02 15.95 -5.35
C ILE A 532 -12.12 16.64 -4.33
N LEU A 533 -11.17 15.90 -3.75
CA LEU A 533 -10.15 16.43 -2.85
C LEU A 533 -8.87 16.83 -3.57
N SER A 534 -8.55 16.17 -4.69
CA SER A 534 -7.32 16.32 -5.49
C SER A 534 -7.46 17.28 -6.67
N ASP A 535 -8.20 18.39 -6.48
CA ASP A 535 -8.50 19.34 -7.55
C ASP A 535 -7.38 20.36 -7.83
N GLY A 536 -6.28 20.33 -7.08
CA GLY A 536 -5.12 21.18 -7.29
C GLY A 536 -4.33 20.87 -8.57
N VAL A 537 -4.46 19.65 -9.13
CA VAL A 537 -3.93 19.30 -10.46
C VAL A 537 -5.08 19.18 -11.46
N PRO A 538 -5.07 19.96 -12.57
CA PRO A 538 -6.20 19.96 -13.50
C PRO A 538 -6.52 18.60 -14.11
N ARG A 539 -7.82 18.40 -14.40
CA ARG A 539 -8.35 17.14 -14.96
C ARG A 539 -8.59 17.22 -16.47
N SER A 540 -9.04 18.38 -16.97
CA SER A 540 -9.35 18.56 -18.39
C SER A 540 -8.09 18.73 -19.22
N THR A 541 -8.16 18.37 -20.50
CA THR A 541 -7.03 18.51 -21.42
C THR A 541 -6.58 19.96 -21.56
N GLU A 542 -7.52 20.90 -21.65
CA GLU A 542 -7.26 22.34 -21.71
C GLU A 542 -6.65 22.85 -20.40
N GLY A 543 -7.13 22.33 -19.26
CA GLY A 543 -6.61 22.66 -17.94
C GLY A 543 -5.18 22.20 -17.76
N ILE A 544 -4.87 20.95 -18.16
CA ILE A 544 -3.51 20.40 -18.09
C ILE A 544 -2.56 21.18 -19.00
N GLU A 545 -2.92 21.48 -20.25
CA GLU A 545 -2.07 22.26 -21.15
C GLU A 545 -1.81 23.68 -20.62
N ALA A 546 -2.85 24.35 -20.12
CA ALA A 546 -2.71 25.69 -19.53
C ALA A 546 -1.83 25.66 -18.27
N TRP A 547 -1.99 24.65 -17.42
CA TRP A 547 -1.20 24.48 -16.22
C TRP A 547 0.25 24.16 -16.53
N MET A 548 0.54 23.22 -17.43
CA MET A 548 1.90 22.90 -17.86
C MET A 548 2.61 24.10 -18.51
N ALA A 549 1.89 24.98 -19.22
CA ALA A 549 2.46 26.20 -19.78
C ALA A 549 2.97 27.21 -18.73
N MET A 550 2.52 27.09 -17.47
CA MET A 550 3.02 27.89 -16.34
C MET A 550 4.27 27.31 -15.67
N HIS A 551 4.69 26.10 -16.04
CA HIS A 551 5.77 25.33 -15.40
C HIS A 551 7.05 25.36 -16.24
N SER A 552 8.20 25.38 -15.58
CA SER A 552 9.50 25.40 -16.26
C SER A 552 10.63 24.90 -15.36
N PRO A 553 11.76 24.45 -15.93
CA PRO A 553 12.88 23.97 -15.12
C PRO A 553 13.46 25.00 -14.15
N ASP A 554 13.33 26.29 -14.47
CA ASP A 554 13.80 27.39 -13.60
C ASP A 554 12.96 27.46 -12.31
N ARG A 555 11.67 27.15 -12.38
CA ARG A 555 10.79 27.08 -11.20
C ARG A 555 11.19 25.95 -10.26
N TYR A 556 11.56 24.80 -10.79
CA TYR A 556 12.06 23.69 -9.97
C TYR A 556 13.30 24.10 -9.17
N ILE A 557 14.24 24.82 -9.79
CA ILE A 557 15.43 25.33 -9.12
C ILE A 557 15.05 26.36 -8.05
N ALA A 558 14.13 27.28 -8.38
CA ALA A 558 13.66 28.30 -7.45
C ALA A 558 12.95 27.70 -6.22
N ASP A 559 12.09 26.71 -6.43
CA ASP A 559 11.36 25.98 -5.38
C ASP A 559 12.35 25.28 -4.42
N LEU A 560 13.34 24.58 -4.95
CA LEU A 560 14.30 23.83 -4.13
C LEU A 560 15.30 24.70 -3.37
N THR A 561 15.70 25.85 -3.94
CA THR A 561 16.82 26.64 -3.41
C THR A 561 16.40 27.94 -2.74
N GLY A 562 15.17 28.39 -2.95
CA GLY A 562 14.73 29.75 -2.62
C GLY A 562 15.41 30.84 -3.47
N TYR A 563 16.17 30.46 -4.51
CA TYR A 563 16.86 31.37 -5.43
C TYR A 563 16.24 31.27 -6.82
N ASP A 564 15.70 32.37 -7.33
CA ASP A 564 15.12 32.44 -8.67
C ASP A 564 16.19 32.79 -9.72
N PRO A 565 16.64 31.83 -10.56
CA PRO A 565 17.66 32.09 -11.58
C PRO A 565 17.15 33.01 -12.69
N SER A 566 15.84 33.18 -12.86
CA SER A 566 15.27 34.10 -13.85
C SER A 566 15.46 35.58 -13.48
N LEU A 567 15.66 35.87 -12.19
CA LEU A 567 15.91 37.21 -11.67
C LEU A 567 17.40 37.60 -11.70
N ALA A 568 18.28 36.68 -12.08
CA ALA A 568 19.73 36.87 -12.04
C ALA A 568 20.32 37.54 -13.29
N ASN A 569 19.49 37.84 -14.29
CA ASN A 569 19.91 38.39 -15.59
C ASN A 569 19.47 39.84 -15.81
#